data_AF-A0A3C0VDV1-F1
#
_entry.id   AF-A0A3C0VDV1-F1
#
_cell.length_a   1.000
_cell.length_b   1.000
_cell.length_c   1.000
_cell.angle_alpha   90.00
_cell.angle_beta   90.00
_cell.angle_gamma   90.00
#
_symmetry.space_group_name_H-M   'P 1'
#
loop_
_entity.id
_entity.type
_entity.pdbx_description
1 polymer ?
#
loop_
_entity_poly.entity_id
_entity_poly.type
_entity_poly.pdbx_seq_one_letter_code
_entity_poly.pdbx_strand_id
1 'polypeptide(L)'
;HTWFHCCGNFGAIADDFHEIGADVLNISQPNVVDVAAVGRGLRGRQCFMLPISYQTVSITGTPEEIRAEAQRLYDLLGVPEGGFIGYVEEYGVMGMPPENYRACGEAFRRLRPCR
;
A
#
# COMPACT_ATOMS: atom_id res chain seq x y z
N HIS A 1 -1.64 -1.63 20.12
CA HIS A 1 -1.27 -1.58 18.70
C HIS A 1 -0.87 -0.16 18.34
N THR A 2 0.29 0.01 17.72
CA THR A 2 0.95 1.25 17.32
C THR A 2 1.04 1.31 15.80
N TRP A 3 0.61 2.43 15.21
CA TRP A 3 0.54 2.62 13.78
C TRP A 3 1.46 3.79 13.42
N PHE A 4 2.46 3.53 12.58
CA PHE A 4 3.39 4.55 12.11
C PHE A 4 2.99 5.00 10.71
N HIS A 5 2.77 6.31 10.55
CA HIS A 5 2.39 6.93 9.28
C HIS A 5 3.51 7.81 8.75
N CYS A 6 3.85 7.65 7.47
CA CYS A 6 4.83 8.49 6.81
C CYS A 6 4.48 8.73 5.33
N CYS A 7 4.36 10.01 4.96
CA CYS A 7 4.29 10.46 3.56
C CYS A 7 5.66 10.58 2.89
N GLY A 8 6.76 10.51 3.66
CA GLY A 8 8.13 10.59 3.16
C GLY A 8 8.76 9.23 2.89
N ASN A 9 10.00 9.24 2.38
CA ASN A 9 10.78 8.02 2.22
C ASN A 9 11.37 7.58 3.57
N PHE A 10 10.78 6.56 4.20
CA PHE A 10 11.31 5.94 5.42
C PHE A 10 11.99 4.59 5.15
N GLY A 11 12.21 4.20 3.88
CA GLY A 11 12.70 2.86 3.53
C GLY A 11 14.04 2.51 4.19
N ALA A 12 14.91 3.50 4.40
CA ALA A 12 16.21 3.31 5.07
C ALA A 12 16.13 2.97 6.56
N ILE A 13 14.99 3.24 7.20
CA ILE A 13 14.75 3.05 8.65
C ILE A 13 13.52 2.16 8.92
N ALA A 14 13.01 1.47 7.89
CA ALA A 14 11.82 0.63 8.03
C ALA A 14 12.04 -0.54 9.01
N ASP A 15 13.25 -1.13 8.99
CA ASP A 15 13.64 -2.19 9.91
C ASP A 15 13.71 -1.70 11.36
N ASP A 16 14.18 -0.47 11.59
CA ASP A 16 14.24 0.14 12.93
C ASP A 16 12.82 0.26 13.52
N PHE A 17 11.83 0.69 12.71
CA PHE A 17 10.44 0.78 13.17
C PHE A 17 9.85 -0.59 13.53
N HIS A 18 10.22 -1.63 12.79
CA HIS A 18 9.84 -3.00 13.14
C HIS A 18 10.49 -3.44 14.45
N GLU A 19 11.79 -3.19 14.63
CA GLU A 19 12.55 -3.57 15.83
C GLU A 19 12.01 -2.90 17.10
N ILE A 20 11.62 -1.62 17.03
CA ILE A 20 11.02 -0.90 18.16
C ILE A 20 9.56 -1.26 18.41
N GLY A 21 8.97 -2.17 17.62
CA GLY A 21 7.66 -2.76 17.86
C GLY A 21 6.47 -2.01 17.25
N ALA A 22 6.63 -1.33 16.11
CA ALA A 22 5.49 -0.77 15.39
C ALA A 22 4.61 -1.88 14.77
N ASP A 23 3.33 -1.97 15.16
CA ASP A 23 2.42 -2.99 14.65
C ASP A 23 2.07 -2.80 13.17
N VAL A 24 1.91 -1.55 12.71
CA VAL A 24 1.56 -1.23 11.32
C VAL A 24 2.46 -0.13 10.77
N LEU A 25 3.09 -0.36 9.62
CA LEU A 25 3.82 0.66 8.87
C LEU A 25 2.98 1.13 7.69
N ASN A 26 2.62 2.41 7.69
CA ASN A 26 1.85 3.02 6.62
C ASN A 26 2.76 3.74 5.62
N ILE A 27 2.87 3.15 4.43
CA ILE A 27 3.50 3.73 3.25
C ILE A 27 2.43 4.54 2.51
N SER A 28 2.16 5.77 2.97
CA SER A 28 1.05 6.57 2.41
C SER A 28 1.34 7.08 1.00
N GLN A 29 2.62 7.23 0.64
CA GLN A 29 3.06 7.53 -0.72
C GLN A 29 3.97 6.39 -1.24
N PRO A 30 3.42 5.31 -1.81
CA PRO A 30 4.19 4.19 -2.32
C PRO A 30 5.26 4.57 -3.35
N ASN A 31 5.10 5.71 -4.03
CA ASN A 31 6.00 6.15 -5.10
C ASN A 31 7.33 6.71 -4.58
N VAL A 32 7.39 7.15 -3.33
CA VAL A 32 8.62 7.72 -2.74
C VAL A 32 9.42 6.69 -1.93
N VAL A 33 8.92 5.46 -1.83
CA VAL A 33 9.56 4.35 -1.11
C VAL A 33 9.87 3.23 -2.10
N ASP A 34 11.06 2.63 -2.01
CA ASP A 34 11.34 1.37 -2.71
C ASP A 34 10.60 0.23 -1.99
N VAL A 35 9.33 0.06 -2.34
CA VAL A 35 8.43 -0.95 -1.77
C VAL A 35 8.99 -2.35 -1.95
N ALA A 36 9.70 -2.62 -3.05
CA ALA A 36 10.31 -3.91 -3.29
C ALA A 36 11.48 -4.17 -2.33
N ALA A 37 12.31 -3.16 -2.06
CA ALA A 37 13.37 -3.26 -1.05
C ALA A 37 12.82 -3.49 0.35
N VAL A 38 11.82 -2.71 0.76
CA VAL A 38 11.15 -2.89 2.06
C VAL A 38 10.52 -4.28 2.17
N GLY A 39 9.83 -4.73 1.12
CA GLY A 39 9.23 -6.06 1.06
C GLY A 39 10.24 -7.20 1.24
N ARG A 40 11.45 -7.09 0.66
CA ARG A 40 12.50 -8.12 0.82
C ARG A 40 12.92 -8.34 2.28
N GLY A 41 12.92 -7.29 3.11
CA GLY A 41 13.36 -7.39 4.52
C GLY A 41 12.24 -7.74 5.50
N LEU A 42 11.02 -7.27 5.23
CA LEU A 42 9.94 -7.20 6.21
C LEU A 42 8.63 -7.92 5.82
N ARG A 43 8.50 -8.41 4.58
CA ARG A 43 7.32 -9.20 4.16
C ARG A 43 7.19 -10.45 5.05
N GLY A 44 6.01 -10.67 5.60
CA GLY A 44 5.73 -11.78 6.54
C GLY A 44 6.18 -11.52 7.98
N ARG A 45 6.79 -10.36 8.26
CA ARG A 45 7.19 -9.93 9.61
C ARG A 45 6.49 -8.66 10.05
N GLN A 46 6.06 -7.84 9.09
CA GLN A 46 5.43 -6.55 9.31
C GLN A 46 4.04 -6.51 8.68
N CYS A 47 3.11 -5.81 9.33
CA CYS A 47 1.88 -5.39 8.70
C CYS A 47 2.10 -4.06 7.98
N PHE A 48 1.76 -4.01 6.68
CA PHE A 48 1.84 -2.81 5.86
C PHE A 48 0.45 -2.25 5.58
N MET A 49 0.32 -0.93 5.62
CA MET A 49 -0.86 -0.20 5.21
C MET A 49 -0.52 0.76 4.07
N LEU A 50 -1.28 0.77 2.98
CA LEU A 50 -0.99 1.64 1.83
C LEU A 50 -2.19 1.87 0.92
N PRO A 51 -2.25 3.03 0.23
CA PRO A 51 -3.23 3.29 -0.81
C PRO A 51 -2.69 2.89 -2.19
N ILE A 52 -3.54 2.99 -3.21
CA ILE A 52 -3.08 3.07 -4.60
C ILE A 52 -2.69 4.52 -4.86
N SER A 53 -1.46 4.75 -5.31
CA SER A 53 -0.90 6.10 -5.38
C SER A 53 -1.69 7.04 -6.29
N TYR A 54 -2.07 8.18 -5.74
CA TYR A 54 -2.74 9.29 -6.44
C TYR A 54 -1.82 10.05 -7.38
N GLN A 55 -0.51 9.94 -7.17
CA GLN A 55 0.49 10.56 -8.04
C GLN A 55 0.70 9.78 -9.36
N THR A 56 0.15 8.56 -9.47
CA THR A 56 0.34 7.71 -10.65
C THR A 56 -0.97 7.11 -11.16
N VAL A 57 -1.64 6.26 -10.38
CA VAL A 57 -2.66 5.36 -10.93
C VAL A 57 -4.07 5.69 -10.43
N SER A 58 -4.25 6.10 -9.17
CA SER A 58 -5.61 6.22 -8.62
C SER A 58 -6.42 7.42 -9.12
N ILE A 59 -5.78 8.47 -9.67
CA ILE A 59 -6.49 9.61 -10.28
C ILE A 59 -6.65 9.42 -11.79
N THR A 60 -5.55 9.13 -12.50
CA THR A 60 -5.49 9.18 -13.97
C THR A 60 -5.50 7.83 -14.66
N GLY A 61 -5.32 6.72 -13.91
CA GLY A 61 -5.25 5.38 -14.48
C GLY A 61 -6.62 4.78 -14.77
N THR A 62 -6.63 3.69 -15.54
CA THR A 62 -7.84 2.89 -15.78
C THR A 62 -8.14 1.95 -14.61
N PRO A 63 -9.37 1.43 -14.48
CA PRO A 63 -9.71 0.41 -13.49
C PRO A 63 -8.80 -0.84 -13.56
N GLU A 64 -8.35 -1.23 -14.75
CA GLU A 64 -7.42 -2.34 -14.96
C GLU A 64 -6.02 -2.03 -14.41
N GLU A 65 -5.51 -0.81 -14.62
CA GLU A 65 -4.23 -0.35 -14.08
C GLU A 65 -4.29 -0.26 -12.56
N ILE A 66 -5.39 0.26 -11.99
CA ILE A 66 -5.64 0.30 -10.55
C ILE A 66 -5.61 -1.12 -9.97
N ARG A 67 -6.27 -2.08 -10.61
CA ARG A 67 -6.27 -3.48 -10.18
C ARG A 67 -4.88 -4.11 -10.28
N ALA A 68 -4.15 -3.84 -11.36
CA ALA A 68 -2.79 -4.34 -11.54
C ALA A 68 -1.85 -3.78 -10.47
N GLU A 69 -1.99 -2.50 -10.12
CA GLU A 69 -1.18 -1.86 -9.08
C GLU A 69 -1.47 -2.42 -7.70
N ALA A 70 -2.75 -2.63 -7.34
CA ALA A 70 -3.10 -3.29 -6.09
C ALA A 70 -2.49 -4.70 -5.99
N GLN A 71 -2.53 -5.49 -7.07
CA GLN A 71 -1.91 -6.81 -7.11
C GLN A 71 -0.39 -6.73 -6.97
N ARG A 72 0.27 -5.83 -7.70
CA ARG A 72 1.73 -5.63 -7.62
C ARG A 72 2.16 -5.29 -6.21
N LEU A 73 1.44 -4.38 -5.54
CA LEU A 73 1.73 -3.99 -4.16
C LEU A 73 1.52 -5.16 -3.18
N TYR A 74 0.46 -5.94 -3.38
CA TYR A 74 0.22 -7.15 -2.60
C TYR A 74 1.33 -8.19 -2.79
N ASP A 75 1.78 -8.42 -4.02
CA ASP A 75 2.84 -9.39 -4.31
C ASP A 75 4.15 -9.01 -3.61
N LEU A 76 4.44 -7.71 -3.51
CA LEU A 76 5.65 -7.19 -2.86
C LEU A 76 5.61 -7.21 -1.33
N LEU A 77 4.43 -7.07 -0.71
CA LEU A 77 4.31 -6.81 0.74
C LEU A 77 3.43 -7.81 1.49
N GLY A 78 2.39 -8.34 0.84
CA GLY A 78 1.34 -9.13 1.46
C GLY A 78 1.65 -10.63 1.51
N VAL A 79 1.47 -11.20 2.69
CA VAL A 79 1.35 -12.65 2.97
C VAL A 79 0.49 -12.88 4.21
N PRO A 80 -0.10 -14.08 4.38
CA PRO A 80 -0.83 -14.44 5.60
C PRO A 80 -0.03 -14.30 6.89
N GLU A 81 1.28 -14.59 6.88
CA GLU A 81 2.14 -14.54 8.07
C GLU A 81 2.45 -13.10 8.52
N GLY A 82 2.20 -12.11 7.66
CA GLY A 82 2.36 -10.69 7.96
C GLY A 82 1.01 -9.99 8.00
N GLY A 83 0.94 -8.81 7.39
CA GLY A 83 -0.33 -8.10 7.22
C GLY A 83 -0.29 -7.16 6.04
N PHE A 84 -1.46 -7.00 5.41
CA PHE A 84 -1.64 -6.07 4.29
C PHE A 84 -3.00 -5.39 4.43
N ILE A 85 -2.98 -4.07 4.60
CA ILE A 85 -4.17 -3.23 4.73
C ILE A 85 -4.19 -2.25 3.57
N GLY A 86 -5.03 -2.53 2.59
CA GLY A 86 -5.35 -1.57 1.54
C GLY A 86 -6.41 -0.57 2.02
N TYR A 87 -6.16 0.72 1.85
CA TYR A 87 -7.16 1.76 2.10
C TYR A 87 -7.35 2.66 0.88
N VAL A 88 -8.46 3.39 0.86
CA VAL A 88 -8.82 4.29 -0.23
C VAL A 88 -8.91 5.70 0.33
N GLU A 89 -8.32 6.65 -0.39
CA GLU A 89 -8.43 8.07 -0.11
C GLU A 89 -9.35 8.73 -1.15
N GLU A 90 -10.13 9.71 -0.71
CA GLU A 90 -10.98 10.51 -1.59
C GLU A 90 -10.17 11.70 -2.09
N TYR A 91 -9.95 11.75 -3.40
CA TYR A 91 -9.15 12.79 -4.05
C TYR A 91 -9.93 13.55 -5.13
N GLY A 92 -11.25 13.68 -4.98
CA GLY A 92 -12.11 14.39 -5.92
C GLY A 92 -11.71 15.85 -6.10
N VAL A 93 -11.19 16.49 -5.04
CA VAL A 93 -10.65 17.86 -5.11
C VAL A 93 -9.45 17.98 -6.06
N MET A 94 -8.73 16.88 -6.29
CA MET A 94 -7.60 16.78 -7.23
C MET A 94 -8.01 16.18 -8.57
N GLY A 95 -9.31 15.96 -8.80
CA GLY A 95 -9.84 15.44 -10.06
C GLY A 95 -9.98 13.92 -10.11
N MET A 96 -9.94 13.21 -8.98
CA MET A 96 -10.19 11.76 -8.95
C MET A 96 -11.63 11.45 -9.41
N PRO A 97 -11.82 10.63 -10.45
CA PRO A 97 -13.16 10.20 -10.85
C PRO A 97 -13.82 9.31 -9.77
N PRO A 98 -15.13 9.42 -9.54
CA PRO A 98 -15.86 8.51 -8.64
C PRO A 98 -15.74 7.04 -9.02
N GLU A 99 -15.54 6.75 -10.32
CA GLU A 99 -15.24 5.41 -10.83
C GLU A 99 -13.91 4.89 -10.27
N ASN A 100 -12.85 5.69 -10.32
CA ASN A 100 -11.54 5.30 -9.81
C ASN A 100 -11.54 5.13 -8.29
N TYR A 101 -12.29 5.94 -7.55
CA TYR A 101 -12.48 5.76 -6.11
C TYR A 101 -13.07 4.38 -5.79
N ARG A 102 -14.12 3.98 -6.53
CA ARG A 102 -14.73 2.65 -6.41
C ARG A 102 -13.77 1.54 -6.85
N ALA A 103 -13.08 1.75 -7.97
CA ALA A 103 -12.12 0.79 -8.52
C ALA A 103 -10.98 0.49 -7.52
N CYS A 104 -10.47 1.49 -6.81
CA CYS A 104 -9.46 1.28 -5.76
C CYS A 104 -9.98 0.36 -4.65
N GLY A 105 -11.18 0.63 -4.15
CA GLY A 105 -11.80 -0.19 -3.11
C GLY A 105 -12.13 -1.61 -3.58
N GLU A 106 -12.55 -1.78 -4.83
CA GLU A 106 -12.78 -3.11 -5.42
C GLU A 106 -11.47 -3.86 -5.64
N ALA A 107 -10.42 -3.19 -6.12
CA ALA A 107 -9.12 -3.78 -6.38
C ALA A 107 -8.56 -4.47 -5.13
N PHE A 108 -8.58 -3.79 -3.98
CA PHE A 108 -8.14 -4.39 -2.71
C PHE A 108 -9.05 -5.53 -2.24
N ARG A 109 -10.38 -5.40 -2.34
CA ARG A 109 -11.32 -6.48 -1.94
C ARG A 109 -11.17 -7.76 -2.79
N ARG A 110 -10.70 -7.63 -4.03
CA ARG A 110 -10.49 -8.76 -4.94
C ARG A 110 -9.18 -9.51 -4.68
N LEU A 111 -8.25 -8.94 -3.92
CA LEU A 111 -7.01 -9.61 -3.57
C LEU A 111 -7.31 -10.95 -2.87
N ARG A 112 -6.58 -11.97 -3.27
CA ARG A 112 -6.66 -13.32 -2.72
C ARG A 112 -5.28 -13.65 -2.18
N PRO A 113 -5.16 -14.01 -0.89
CA PRO A 113 -3.91 -14.59 -0.41
C PRO A 113 -3.57 -15.82 -1.24
N CYS A 114 -2.35 -15.86 -1.77
CA CYS A 114 -1.81 -17.10 -2.32
C CYS A 114 -1.83 -18.14 -1.19
N ARG A 115 -2.46 -19.28 -1.48
CA ARG A 115 -2.54 -20.42 -0.55
C ARG A 115 -1.19 -21.07 -0.34
#